data_AF-A0A812WJ63-F1
#
_entry.id   AF-A0A812WJ63-F1
#
_cell.length_a   1.000
_cell.length_b   1.000
_cell.length_c   1.000
_cell.angle_alpha   90.00
_cell.angle_beta   90.00
_cell.angle_gamma   90.00
#
_symmetry.space_group_name_H-M   'P 1'
#
loop_
_entity.id
_entity.type
_entity.pdbx_description
1 polymer ?
#
loop_
_entity_poly.entity_id
_entity_poly.type
_entity_poly.pdbx_seq_one_letter_code
_entity_poly.pdbx_strand_id
1 'polypeptide(L)'
;MPPSKRRKSVLPAGDQDGRAMRGDGRKLAHKFNIFQEISSEDDDGELEKERRGLTVEQILERSPKYADKFLDKVKPLLIDPKVSKVAAGGAFTMLEEPQLMPLLNESSKSVQRHIRKCRTALKQMNWAMTSLLAHKDSPWRGLEVKGSLAEHGCVKLLELMKSGMAVGKFSEVHEEEFAKLMDNLHRLYMDIFERRGQELLKAAIQSELNVIYLLPESGGRFPDGSRVLLQDLAARADLNGKAGKIMAWDFALQRYTVEIEKEEKKKDAEAPANPDMFGLGDVEDEEEDDTEKNQIELAVPKKLMVLPKNVLVDLKPPKGELDRLVKDWNVWRKRPRSVSASQDAEAVAAALGPPLESMANFLQDAAQAVGTGLATGRDGVELIADECRQALSSARNLAAKLLGEEPQEPPKPPPLNEPAPALVPFQGETVSQALKEAAEVAQASIELNK
;
A
#
# COMPACT_ATOMS: atom_id res chain seq x y z
N MET A 1 59.16 -33.43 4.46
CA MET A 1 57.97 -32.55 4.44
C MET A 1 56.89 -33.15 5.34
N PRO A 2 56.57 -32.54 6.49
CA PRO A 2 55.41 -32.90 7.29
C PRO A 2 54.18 -32.04 6.91
N PRO A 3 52.95 -32.49 7.18
CA PRO A 3 51.74 -31.80 6.74
C PRO A 3 51.39 -30.61 7.63
N SER A 4 51.01 -29.51 6.97
CA SER A 4 50.48 -28.27 7.55
C SER A 4 49.17 -28.53 8.30
N LYS A 5 49.17 -28.32 9.62
CA LYS A 5 47.97 -28.37 10.46
C LYS A 5 47.17 -27.07 10.31
N ARG A 6 45.95 -27.19 9.76
CA ARG A 6 44.91 -26.14 9.77
C ARG A 6 44.65 -25.66 11.20
N ARG A 7 44.82 -24.36 11.46
CA ARG A 7 44.35 -23.71 12.69
C ARG A 7 42.82 -23.69 12.70
N LYS A 8 42.20 -24.41 13.63
CA LYS A 8 40.78 -24.24 13.97
C LYS A 8 40.64 -22.92 14.75
N SER A 9 39.81 -22.00 14.26
CA SER A 9 39.37 -20.82 15.00
C SER A 9 38.48 -21.28 16.16
N VAL A 10 38.98 -21.16 17.38
CA VAL A 10 38.21 -21.39 18.60
C VAL A 10 37.28 -20.19 18.77
N LEU A 11 35.97 -20.40 18.67
CA LEU A 11 34.98 -19.41 19.10
C LEU A 11 35.15 -19.16 20.61
N PRO A 12 35.13 -17.90 21.08
CA PRO A 12 35.35 -17.61 22.50
C PRO A 12 34.21 -18.23 23.33
N ALA A 13 34.59 -18.99 24.36
CA ALA A 13 33.66 -19.51 25.35
C ALA A 13 32.98 -18.33 26.07
N GLY A 14 31.66 -18.23 25.94
CA GLY A 14 30.85 -17.30 26.73
C GLY A 14 30.71 -17.80 28.17
N ASP A 15 30.52 -16.85 29.10
CA ASP A 15 30.13 -17.15 30.50
C ASP A 15 28.74 -17.83 30.52
N GLN A 16 28.35 -18.48 31.63
CA GLN A 16 27.01 -19.10 31.79
C GLN A 16 25.84 -18.11 31.56
N ASP A 17 26.13 -16.81 31.66
CA ASP A 17 25.22 -15.69 31.38
C ASP A 17 25.21 -15.20 29.92
N GLY A 18 25.90 -15.88 28.99
CA GLY A 18 25.93 -15.49 27.56
C GLY A 18 26.74 -14.22 27.24
N ARG A 19 27.52 -13.71 28.19
CA ARG A 19 28.32 -12.48 27.99
C ARG A 19 29.61 -12.81 27.26
N ALA A 20 29.87 -12.07 26.18
CA ALA A 20 31.17 -12.10 25.51
C ALA A 20 32.25 -11.55 26.46
N MET A 21 33.25 -12.38 26.76
CA MET A 21 34.41 -11.97 27.54
C MET A 21 35.41 -11.27 26.62
N ARG A 22 35.88 -10.08 27.01
CA ARG A 22 37.04 -9.48 26.36
C ARG A 22 38.30 -10.27 26.79
N GLY A 23 39.32 -10.32 25.94
CA GLY A 23 40.59 -11.02 26.24
C GLY A 23 41.27 -10.61 27.56
N ASP A 24 40.91 -9.45 28.11
CA ASP A 24 41.40 -8.94 29.41
C ASP A 24 40.53 -9.35 30.63
N GLY A 25 39.58 -10.29 30.46
CA GLY A 25 38.74 -10.80 31.55
C GLY A 25 37.63 -9.86 32.03
N ARG A 26 37.49 -8.66 31.46
CA ARG A 26 36.39 -7.74 31.78
C ARG A 26 35.13 -8.11 30.98
N LYS A 27 34.01 -8.22 31.70
CA LYS A 27 32.68 -8.50 31.14
C LYS A 27 32.22 -7.30 30.28
N LEU A 28 31.86 -7.55 29.03
CA LEU A 28 31.25 -6.53 28.17
C LEU A 28 29.82 -6.25 28.64
N ALA A 29 29.33 -5.04 28.35
CA ALA A 29 27.94 -4.66 28.60
C ALA A 29 26.99 -5.65 27.91
N HIS A 30 25.88 -5.96 28.57
CA HIS A 30 24.85 -6.85 28.08
C HIS A 30 24.40 -6.41 26.68
N LYS A 31 24.80 -7.16 25.65
CA LYS A 31 24.09 -7.13 24.38
C LYS A 31 22.85 -7.99 24.55
N PHE A 32 21.79 -7.40 25.11
CA PHE A 32 20.46 -7.97 25.03
C PHE A 32 20.03 -7.97 23.57
N ASN A 33 20.40 -9.02 22.86
CA ASN A 33 19.95 -9.28 21.51
C ASN A 33 18.89 -10.37 21.60
N ILE A 34 17.73 -10.02 22.19
CA ILE A 34 16.56 -10.89 22.41
C ILE A 34 16.06 -11.53 21.10
N PHE A 35 16.48 -10.99 19.96
CA PHE A 35 16.06 -11.42 18.63
C PHE A 35 17.06 -12.35 17.92
N GLN A 36 18.27 -12.57 18.45
CA GLN A 36 19.28 -13.37 17.74
C GLN A 36 19.03 -14.88 17.82
N GLU A 37 18.37 -15.37 18.88
CA GLU A 37 18.11 -16.82 19.02
C GLU A 37 16.82 -17.30 18.32
N ILE A 38 15.99 -16.37 17.82
CA ILE A 38 14.81 -16.71 16.99
C ILE A 38 15.13 -16.57 15.49
N SER A 39 16.31 -16.03 15.16
CA SER A 39 16.76 -15.72 13.80
C SER A 39 17.49 -16.91 13.14
N SER A 40 16.79 -18.02 12.90
CA SER A 40 17.35 -19.15 12.13
C SER A 40 16.41 -19.72 11.05
N GLU A 41 15.41 -18.96 10.60
CA GLU A 41 14.72 -19.26 9.33
C GLU A 41 15.05 -18.14 8.33
N ASP A 42 15.69 -18.51 7.21
CA ASP A 42 16.37 -17.65 6.23
C ASP A 42 15.52 -16.51 5.62
N ASP A 43 14.19 -16.51 5.80
CA ASP A 43 13.29 -15.49 5.27
C ASP A 43 13.26 -14.17 6.07
N ASP A 44 13.57 -14.19 7.38
CA ASP A 44 13.42 -12.99 8.24
C ASP A 44 14.55 -11.96 8.02
N GLY A 45 15.72 -12.39 7.55
CA GLY A 45 16.90 -11.55 7.39
C GLY A 45 16.86 -10.57 6.21
N GLU A 46 16.23 -10.97 5.08
CA GLU A 46 16.03 -10.07 3.93
C GLU A 46 14.97 -9.02 4.24
N LEU A 47 13.89 -9.42 4.91
CA LEU A 47 12.83 -8.52 5.33
C LEU A 47 13.32 -7.46 6.31
N GLU A 48 14.20 -7.80 7.25
CA GLU A 48 14.80 -6.80 8.15
C GLU A 48 15.68 -5.79 7.41
N LYS A 49 16.38 -6.20 6.36
CA LYS A 49 17.20 -5.29 5.55
C LYS A 49 16.35 -4.33 4.73
N GLU A 50 15.27 -4.82 4.12
CA GLU A 50 14.31 -3.95 3.42
C GLU A 50 13.67 -2.92 4.37
N ARG A 51 13.41 -3.29 5.63
CA ARG A 51 12.74 -2.41 6.61
C ARG A 51 13.54 -1.19 7.03
N ARG A 52 14.87 -1.28 7.09
CA ARG A 52 15.73 -0.21 7.65
C ARG A 52 15.92 1.00 6.74
N GLY A 53 15.42 0.96 5.51
CA GLY A 53 15.53 2.06 4.54
C GLY A 53 14.21 2.68 4.09
N LEU A 54 13.07 2.22 4.58
CA LEU A 54 11.77 2.68 4.09
C LEU A 54 11.33 3.98 4.79
N THR A 55 10.90 4.96 3.99
CA THR A 55 10.21 6.16 4.50
C THR A 55 8.78 5.81 4.90
N VAL A 56 8.14 6.68 5.69
CA VAL A 56 6.76 6.43 6.14
C VAL A 56 5.76 6.38 4.97
N GLU A 57 5.97 7.21 3.95
CA GLU A 57 5.17 7.18 2.71
C GLU A 57 5.29 5.83 1.98
N GLN A 58 6.50 5.28 1.91
CA GLN A 58 6.72 3.95 1.33
C GLN A 58 6.10 2.84 2.18
N ILE A 59 6.05 3.00 3.51
CA ILE A 59 5.35 2.07 4.41
C ILE A 59 3.85 2.14 4.17
N LEU A 60 3.27 3.34 4.04
CA LEU A 60 1.86 3.52 3.70
C LEU A 60 1.51 2.82 2.39
N GLU A 61 2.31 3.01 1.33
CA GLU A 61 2.07 2.38 0.02
C GLU A 61 2.18 0.84 0.06
N ARG A 62 3.06 0.31 0.92
CA ARG A 62 3.24 -1.14 1.09
C ARG A 62 2.28 -1.77 2.10
N SER A 63 1.66 -0.97 2.97
CA SER A 63 0.82 -1.45 4.07
C SER A 63 -0.31 -2.39 3.63
N PRO A 64 -1.04 -2.13 2.52
CA PRO A 64 -2.12 -3.02 2.12
C PRO A 64 -1.61 -4.38 1.66
N LYS A 65 -0.39 -4.45 1.10
CA LYS A 65 0.23 -5.71 0.69
C LYS A 65 0.54 -6.61 1.89
N TYR A 66 0.87 -6.03 3.05
CA TYR A 66 1.09 -6.84 4.27
C TYR A 66 -0.23 -7.39 4.81
N ALA A 67 -1.30 -6.60 4.77
CA ALA A 67 -2.65 -7.05 5.12
C ALA A 67 -3.11 -8.18 4.18
N ASP A 68 -2.95 -8.01 2.87
CA ASP A 68 -3.26 -9.03 1.87
C ASP A 68 -2.49 -10.34 2.13
N LYS A 69 -1.19 -10.26 2.41
CA LYS A 69 -0.37 -11.42 2.79
C LYS A 69 -0.92 -12.10 4.04
N PHE A 70 -1.31 -11.35 5.07
CA PHE A 70 -1.89 -11.90 6.28
C PHE A 70 -3.18 -12.68 5.98
N LEU A 71 -4.13 -12.07 5.25
CA LEU A 71 -5.38 -12.72 4.86
C LEU A 71 -5.14 -14.05 4.13
N ASP A 72 -4.17 -14.08 3.20
CA ASP A 72 -3.82 -15.29 2.45
C ASP A 72 -3.19 -16.38 3.30
N LYS A 73 -2.36 -16.03 4.31
CA LYS A 73 -1.69 -17.02 5.17
C LYS A 73 -2.60 -17.58 6.25
N VAL A 74 -3.57 -16.80 6.74
CA VAL A 74 -4.49 -17.22 7.81
C VAL A 74 -5.64 -18.07 7.28
N LYS A 75 -6.09 -17.81 6.05
CA LYS A 75 -7.19 -18.52 5.40
C LYS A 75 -7.18 -20.05 5.59
N PRO A 76 -6.07 -20.80 5.39
CA PRO A 76 -6.08 -22.26 5.52
C PRO A 76 -6.35 -22.76 6.94
N LEU A 77 -6.09 -21.94 7.96
CA LEU A 77 -6.40 -22.32 9.34
C LEU A 77 -7.89 -22.16 9.65
N LEU A 78 -8.54 -21.15 9.05
CA LEU A 78 -9.93 -20.77 9.35
C LEU A 78 -10.99 -21.57 8.57
N ILE A 79 -10.62 -22.16 7.43
CA ILE A 79 -11.54 -22.88 6.54
C ILE A 79 -11.91 -24.25 7.12
N ASP A 80 -13.21 -24.58 7.11
CA ASP A 80 -13.68 -25.95 7.33
C ASP A 80 -13.65 -26.76 6.03
N PRO A 81 -12.77 -27.77 5.87
CA PRO A 81 -12.70 -28.56 4.64
C PRO A 81 -13.92 -29.46 4.39
N LYS A 82 -14.74 -29.76 5.41
CA LYS A 82 -15.93 -30.63 5.29
C LYS A 82 -17.14 -29.86 4.78
N VAL A 83 -17.28 -28.60 5.18
CA VAL A 83 -18.42 -27.75 4.84
C VAL A 83 -18.12 -26.83 3.66
N SER A 84 -16.85 -26.48 3.43
CA SER A 84 -16.45 -25.59 2.32
C SER A 84 -16.46 -26.28 0.95
N LYS A 85 -17.64 -26.56 0.41
CA LYS A 85 -17.78 -26.41 -1.04
C LYS A 85 -17.72 -24.92 -1.31
N VAL A 86 -16.73 -24.46 -2.07
CA VAL A 86 -16.61 -23.04 -2.45
C VAL A 86 -17.92 -22.62 -3.11
N ALA A 87 -18.76 -21.89 -2.38
CA ALA A 87 -20.02 -21.38 -2.91
C ALA A 87 -19.69 -20.38 -4.04
N ALA A 88 -20.55 -20.33 -5.05
CA ALA A 88 -20.45 -19.32 -6.09
C ALA A 88 -20.44 -17.92 -5.43
N GLY A 89 -19.44 -17.10 -5.76
CA GLY A 89 -19.24 -15.78 -5.12
C GLY A 89 -18.20 -15.73 -4.00
N GLY A 90 -17.52 -16.85 -3.73
CA GLY A 90 -16.27 -16.86 -2.97
C GLY A 90 -16.41 -16.87 -1.45
N ALA A 91 -17.62 -16.82 -0.87
CA ALA A 91 -17.79 -17.00 0.58
C ALA A 91 -17.28 -18.39 1.03
N PHE A 92 -16.72 -18.46 2.25
CA PHE A 92 -16.33 -19.71 2.88
C PHE A 92 -16.93 -19.83 4.27
N THR A 93 -17.34 -21.05 4.61
CA THR A 93 -17.80 -21.37 5.95
C THR A 93 -16.60 -21.52 6.87
N MET A 94 -16.66 -20.82 8.00
CA MET A 94 -15.68 -20.95 9.08
C MET A 94 -15.80 -22.31 9.76
N LEU A 95 -14.69 -22.78 10.35
CA LEU A 95 -14.75 -23.87 11.32
C LEU A 95 -15.69 -23.50 12.47
N GLU A 96 -16.74 -24.31 12.68
CA GLU A 96 -17.64 -24.19 13.83
C GLU A 96 -16.92 -24.49 15.15
N GLU A 97 -15.99 -25.46 15.11
CA GLU A 97 -15.24 -25.91 16.27
C GLU A 97 -13.73 -26.04 15.97
N PRO A 98 -12.87 -25.80 16.97
CA PRO A 98 -11.41 -25.97 16.85
C PRO A 98 -11.03 -27.43 16.57
N GLN A 99 -10.64 -27.75 15.33
CA GLN A 99 -10.23 -29.12 14.93
C GLN A 99 -8.73 -29.37 15.10
N LEU A 100 -8.13 -28.99 16.24
CA LEU A 100 -6.69 -29.13 16.46
C LEU A 100 -6.23 -30.59 16.30
N MET A 101 -6.87 -31.53 17.01
CA MET A 101 -6.46 -32.94 17.00
C MET A 101 -6.57 -33.58 15.61
N PRO A 102 -7.68 -33.42 14.86
CA PRO A 102 -7.74 -33.83 13.46
C PRO A 102 -6.60 -33.26 12.59
N LEU A 103 -6.34 -31.95 12.68
CA LEU A 103 -5.28 -31.29 11.90
C LEU A 103 -3.87 -31.83 12.24
N LEU A 104 -3.62 -32.13 13.53
CA LEU A 104 -2.36 -32.71 13.98
C LEU A 104 -2.19 -34.17 13.54
N ASN A 105 -3.28 -34.94 13.55
CA ASN A 105 -3.30 -36.33 13.12
C ASN A 105 -3.06 -36.47 11.61
N GLU A 106 -3.52 -35.51 10.81
CA GLU A 106 -3.19 -35.44 9.38
C GLU A 106 -1.70 -35.10 9.17
N SER A 107 -1.24 -33.97 9.73
CA SER A 107 0.17 -33.58 9.63
C SER A 107 0.55 -32.48 10.64
N SER A 108 1.14 -32.89 11.76
CA SER A 108 1.72 -31.96 12.75
C SER A 108 2.72 -30.97 12.12
N LYS A 109 3.55 -31.42 11.17
CA LYS A 109 4.50 -30.56 10.44
C LYS A 109 3.79 -29.52 9.57
N SER A 110 2.66 -29.88 8.95
CA SER A 110 1.87 -28.94 8.14
C SER A 110 1.28 -27.85 9.01
N VAL A 111 0.68 -28.21 10.15
CA VAL A 111 0.10 -27.24 11.10
C VAL A 111 1.15 -26.27 11.62
N GLN A 112 2.33 -26.77 12.04
CA GLN A 112 3.43 -25.90 12.46
C GLN A 112 3.87 -24.93 11.35
N ARG A 113 3.96 -25.42 10.12
CA ARG A 113 4.34 -24.58 8.97
C ARG A 113 3.32 -23.46 8.73
N HIS A 114 2.03 -23.74 8.84
CA HIS A 114 0.99 -22.73 8.69
C HIS A 114 1.03 -21.69 9.81
N ILE A 115 1.17 -22.12 11.06
CA ILE A 115 1.26 -21.21 12.21
C ILE A 115 2.51 -20.32 12.10
N ARG A 116 3.66 -20.86 11.68
CA ARG A 116 4.87 -20.05 11.42
C ARG A 116 4.63 -18.99 10.35
N LYS A 117 4.03 -19.37 9.21
CA LYS A 117 3.68 -18.42 8.15
C LYS A 117 2.72 -17.33 8.64
N CYS A 118 1.72 -17.69 9.45
CA CYS A 118 0.79 -16.73 10.06
C CYS A 118 1.53 -15.77 10.98
N ARG A 119 2.41 -16.28 11.84
CA ARG A 119 3.24 -15.47 12.74
C ARG A 119 4.12 -14.48 11.96
N THR A 120 4.79 -14.93 10.89
CA THR A 120 5.63 -14.04 10.07
C THR A 120 4.81 -12.93 9.40
N ALA A 121 3.61 -13.26 8.89
CA ALA A 121 2.71 -12.26 8.32
C ALA A 121 2.21 -11.27 9.38
N LEU A 122 1.83 -11.76 10.57
CA LEU A 122 1.43 -10.92 11.72
C LEU A 122 2.55 -9.98 12.14
N LYS A 123 3.79 -10.45 12.22
CA LYS A 123 4.96 -9.60 12.53
C LYS A 123 5.14 -8.48 11.52
N GLN A 124 5.07 -8.80 10.22
CA GLN A 124 5.20 -7.80 9.15
C GLN A 124 4.10 -6.74 9.27
N MET A 125 2.88 -7.20 9.51
CA MET A 125 1.72 -6.33 9.65
C MET A 125 1.79 -5.46 10.91
N ASN A 126 2.09 -6.05 12.08
CA ASN A 126 2.25 -5.33 13.35
C ASN A 126 3.34 -4.26 13.26
N TRP A 127 4.46 -4.57 12.61
CA TRP A 127 5.51 -3.59 12.34
C TRP A 127 5.01 -2.43 11.48
N ALA A 128 4.30 -2.71 10.39
CA ALA A 128 3.73 -1.67 9.54
C ALA A 128 2.73 -0.81 10.32
N MET A 129 1.81 -1.44 11.06
CA MET A 129 0.81 -0.75 11.89
C MET A 129 1.47 0.14 12.95
N THR A 130 2.48 -0.36 13.66
CA THR A 130 3.19 0.41 14.70
C THR A 130 3.98 1.57 14.09
N SER A 131 4.59 1.38 12.93
CA SER A 131 5.27 2.47 12.21
C SER A 131 4.28 3.55 11.75
N LEU A 132 3.03 3.17 11.49
CA LEU A 132 1.96 4.07 11.07
C LEU A 132 1.14 4.66 12.22
N LEU A 133 1.32 4.20 13.48
CA LEU A 133 0.62 4.74 14.66
C LEU A 133 0.87 6.24 14.86
N ALA A 134 2.03 6.74 14.41
CA ALA A 134 2.35 8.16 14.46
C ALA A 134 1.51 9.01 13.47
N HIS A 135 0.86 8.38 12.49
CA HIS A 135 0.04 9.04 11.48
C HIS A 135 -1.45 8.94 11.81
N LYS A 136 -2.10 10.09 11.93
CA LYS A 136 -3.54 10.18 12.24
C LYS A 136 -4.43 9.53 11.19
N ASP A 137 -3.96 9.50 9.95
CA ASP A 137 -4.72 9.04 8.78
C ASP A 137 -4.49 7.56 8.44
N SER A 138 -3.76 6.83 9.29
CA SER A 138 -3.54 5.39 9.06
C SER A 138 -4.87 4.62 9.19
N PRO A 139 -5.33 3.94 8.12
CA PRO A 139 -6.55 3.14 8.17
C PRO A 139 -6.42 1.91 9.09
N TRP A 140 -5.20 1.59 9.53
CA TRP A 140 -4.88 0.42 10.34
C TRP A 140 -4.79 0.70 11.84
N ARG A 141 -5.00 1.96 12.24
CA ARG A 141 -4.93 2.37 13.65
C ARG A 141 -5.91 1.58 14.52
N GLY A 142 -5.43 1.12 15.67
CA GLY A 142 -6.23 0.38 16.66
C GLY A 142 -6.27 -1.13 16.45
N LEU A 143 -5.61 -1.65 15.41
CA LEU A 143 -5.47 -3.10 15.20
C LEU A 143 -4.23 -3.70 15.87
N GLU A 144 -3.35 -2.87 16.44
CA GLU A 144 -2.05 -3.30 16.95
C GLU A 144 -2.20 -4.25 18.14
N VAL A 145 -3.19 -3.99 19.01
CA VAL A 145 -3.49 -4.85 20.15
C VAL A 145 -4.00 -6.20 19.68
N LYS A 146 -4.91 -6.23 18.71
CA LYS A 146 -5.48 -7.47 18.15
C LYS A 146 -4.41 -8.28 17.41
N GLY A 147 -3.58 -7.61 16.61
CA GLY A 147 -2.44 -8.20 15.91
C GLY A 147 -1.38 -8.75 16.87
N SER A 148 -1.07 -8.04 17.95
CA SER A 148 -0.13 -8.50 18.98
C SER A 148 -0.66 -9.71 19.75
N LEU A 149 -1.96 -9.71 20.06
CA LEU A 149 -2.63 -10.84 20.74
C LEU A 149 -2.62 -12.10 19.87
N ALA A 150 -2.93 -11.96 18.59
CA ALA A 150 -2.86 -13.05 17.62
C ALA A 150 -1.42 -13.57 17.44
N GLU A 151 -0.42 -12.68 17.41
CA GLU A 151 0.99 -13.07 17.32
C GLU A 151 1.43 -13.86 18.56
N HIS A 152 1.11 -13.36 19.75
CA HIS A 152 1.40 -14.03 21.01
C HIS A 152 0.74 -15.42 21.09
N GLY A 153 -0.51 -15.54 20.64
CA GLY A 153 -1.20 -16.82 20.54
C GLY A 153 -0.49 -17.81 19.60
N CYS A 154 0.02 -17.34 18.46
CA CYS A 154 0.82 -18.17 17.55
C CYS A 154 2.12 -18.67 18.21
N VAL A 155 2.80 -17.81 18.98
CA VAL A 155 4.03 -18.19 19.71
C VAL A 155 3.72 -19.25 20.76
N LYS A 156 2.73 -19.01 21.60
CA LYS A 156 2.32 -19.94 22.67
C LYS A 156 1.94 -21.30 22.10
N LEU A 157 1.17 -21.32 21.00
CA LEU A 157 0.79 -22.56 20.35
C LEU A 157 2.00 -23.30 19.75
N LEU A 158 2.94 -22.60 19.11
CA LEU A 158 4.16 -23.24 18.59
C LEU A 158 5.02 -23.84 19.70
N GLU A 159 5.10 -23.21 20.87
CA GLU A 159 5.78 -23.74 22.05
C GLU A 159 5.08 -24.99 22.59
N LEU A 160 3.74 -24.92 22.72
CA LEU A 160 2.91 -26.05 23.12
C LEU A 160 3.03 -27.23 22.15
N MET A 161 3.10 -26.99 20.85
CA MET A 161 3.29 -28.04 19.87
C MET A 161 4.68 -28.69 19.98
N LYS A 162 5.72 -27.92 20.33
CA LYS A 162 7.06 -28.46 20.56
C LYS A 162 7.09 -29.33 21.82
N SER A 163 6.45 -28.91 22.91
CA SER A 163 6.39 -29.69 24.15
C SER A 163 5.46 -30.89 24.06
N GLY A 164 4.28 -30.74 23.46
CA GLY A 164 3.29 -31.81 23.27
C GLY A 164 3.78 -32.95 22.39
N MET A 165 4.56 -32.66 21.34
CA MET A 165 5.25 -33.69 20.56
C MET A 165 6.32 -34.44 21.36
N ALA A 166 6.98 -33.78 22.31
CA ALA A 166 7.99 -34.40 23.15
C ALA A 166 7.38 -35.30 24.24
N VAL A 167 6.17 -34.98 24.71
CA VAL A 167 5.49 -35.68 25.82
C VAL A 167 4.40 -36.64 25.34
N GLY A 168 4.04 -36.61 24.04
CA GLY A 168 3.16 -37.58 23.40
C GLY A 168 1.67 -37.46 23.79
N LYS A 169 1.26 -36.38 24.48
CA LYS A 169 -0.14 -36.17 24.87
C LYS A 169 -0.50 -34.68 24.76
N PHE A 170 -1.35 -34.36 23.78
CA PHE A 170 -2.13 -33.13 23.80
C PHE A 170 -3.34 -33.34 24.73
N SER A 171 -3.73 -32.29 25.46
CA SER A 171 -4.85 -32.29 26.42
C SER A 171 -5.92 -31.29 26.00
N GLU A 172 -7.10 -31.35 26.63
CA GLU A 172 -8.22 -30.41 26.41
C GLU A 172 -7.79 -28.93 26.55
N VAL A 173 -6.87 -28.64 27.48
CA VAL A 173 -6.29 -27.29 27.66
C VAL A 173 -5.62 -26.77 26.38
N HIS A 174 -5.02 -27.64 25.58
CA HIS A 174 -4.40 -27.25 24.30
C HIS A 174 -5.45 -26.91 23.24
N GLU A 175 -6.59 -27.60 23.25
CA GLU A 175 -7.70 -27.30 22.35
C GLU A 175 -8.34 -25.96 22.71
N GLU A 176 -8.52 -25.64 23.99
CA GLU A 176 -9.00 -24.32 24.44
C GLU A 176 -8.07 -23.18 23.99
N GLU A 177 -6.75 -23.35 24.13
CA GLU A 177 -5.78 -22.33 23.69
C GLU A 177 -5.75 -22.18 22.16
N PHE A 178 -5.94 -23.28 21.42
CA PHE A 178 -6.10 -23.23 19.97
C PHE A 178 -7.39 -22.51 19.59
N ALA A 179 -8.50 -22.79 20.27
CA ALA A 179 -9.77 -22.12 20.05
C ALA A 179 -9.65 -20.59 20.22
N LYS A 180 -8.99 -20.16 21.29
CA LYS A 180 -8.70 -18.73 21.54
C LYS A 180 -7.87 -18.12 20.42
N LEU A 181 -6.84 -18.82 19.93
CA LEU A 181 -6.06 -18.35 18.78
C LEU A 181 -6.93 -18.20 17.53
N MET A 182 -7.75 -19.19 17.24
CA MET A 182 -8.64 -19.20 16.07
C MET A 182 -9.63 -18.04 16.10
N ASP A 183 -10.25 -17.77 17.25
CA ASP A 183 -11.15 -16.63 17.45
C ASP A 183 -10.41 -15.30 17.25
N ASN A 184 -9.22 -15.14 17.84
CA ASN A 184 -8.41 -13.93 17.66
C ASN A 184 -8.00 -13.71 16.20
N LEU A 185 -7.57 -14.77 15.49
CA LEU A 185 -7.23 -14.72 14.07
C LEU A 185 -8.45 -14.36 13.22
N HIS A 186 -9.62 -14.91 13.54
CA HIS A 186 -10.86 -14.63 12.83
C HIS A 186 -11.29 -13.17 13.00
N ARG A 187 -11.34 -12.66 14.23
CA ARG A 187 -11.69 -11.25 14.50
C ARG A 187 -10.78 -10.30 13.74
N LEU A 188 -9.46 -10.55 13.80
CA LEU A 188 -8.47 -9.76 13.09
C LEU A 188 -8.61 -9.88 11.58
N TYR A 189 -8.90 -11.07 11.04
CA TYR A 189 -9.19 -11.28 9.62
C TYR A 189 -10.36 -10.43 9.17
N MET A 190 -11.47 -10.45 9.91
CA MET A 190 -12.67 -9.68 9.58
C MET A 190 -12.42 -8.18 9.61
N ASP A 191 -11.80 -7.67 10.68
CA ASP A 191 -11.48 -6.24 10.78
C ASP A 191 -10.62 -5.76 9.61
N ILE A 192 -9.60 -6.54 9.23
CA ILE A 192 -8.70 -6.19 8.13
C ILE A 192 -9.43 -6.27 6.79
N PHE A 193 -10.23 -7.31 6.59
CA PHE A 193 -11.01 -7.51 5.38
C PHE A 193 -11.97 -6.33 5.14
N GLU A 194 -12.70 -5.92 6.17
CA GLU A 194 -13.65 -4.81 6.14
C GLU A 194 -12.94 -3.48 5.90
N ARG A 195 -11.88 -3.17 6.66
CA ARG A 195 -11.11 -1.93 6.49
C ARG A 195 -10.50 -1.82 5.10
N ARG A 196 -9.98 -2.93 4.54
CA ARG A 196 -9.46 -2.94 3.18
C ARG A 196 -10.56 -2.66 2.15
N GLY A 197 -11.76 -3.20 2.37
CA GLY A 197 -12.93 -2.88 1.55
C GLY A 197 -13.29 -1.39 1.61
N GLN A 198 -13.36 -0.83 2.82
CA GLN A 198 -13.64 0.60 3.03
C GLN A 198 -12.59 1.50 2.38
N GLU A 199 -11.30 1.15 2.48
CA GLU A 199 -10.21 1.87 1.83
C GLU A 199 -10.38 1.92 0.32
N LEU A 200 -10.69 0.78 -0.31
CA LEU A 200 -10.91 0.72 -1.76
C LEU A 200 -12.16 1.49 -2.20
N LEU A 201 -13.23 1.44 -1.41
CA LEU A 201 -14.42 2.25 -1.65
C LEU A 201 -14.13 3.75 -1.58
N LYS A 202 -13.36 4.19 -0.58
CA LYS A 202 -12.91 5.59 -0.47
C LYS A 202 -11.98 5.99 -1.63
N ALA A 203 -11.10 5.10 -2.05
CA ALA A 203 -10.25 5.32 -3.21
C ALA A 203 -11.07 5.45 -4.51
N ALA A 204 -12.16 4.70 -4.67
CA ALA A 204 -13.08 4.86 -5.78
C ALA A 204 -13.75 6.24 -5.77
N ILE A 205 -14.24 6.70 -4.61
CA ILE A 205 -14.80 8.05 -4.45
C ILE A 205 -13.76 9.12 -4.80
N GLN A 206 -12.53 8.98 -4.31
CA GLN A 206 -11.45 9.93 -4.56
C GLN A 206 -10.99 9.95 -6.03
N SER A 207 -11.05 8.80 -6.71
CA SER A 207 -10.66 8.69 -8.12
C SER A 207 -11.54 9.54 -9.03
N GLU A 208 -12.81 9.74 -8.67
CA GLU A 208 -13.71 10.65 -9.38
C GLU A 208 -13.17 12.09 -9.36
N LEU A 209 -12.72 12.58 -8.21
CA LEU A 209 -12.13 13.92 -8.08
C LEU A 209 -10.84 14.05 -8.90
N ASN A 210 -10.01 13.02 -8.88
CA ASN A 210 -8.73 13.02 -9.59
C ASN A 210 -8.91 13.05 -11.12
N VAL A 211 -10.04 12.56 -11.64
CA VAL A 211 -10.31 12.48 -13.09
C VAL A 211 -11.23 13.60 -13.56
N ILE A 212 -12.31 13.91 -12.85
CA ILE A 212 -13.31 14.91 -13.29
C ILE A 212 -12.70 16.29 -13.45
N TYR A 213 -11.83 16.73 -12.53
CA TYR A 213 -11.18 18.05 -12.62
C TYR A 213 -10.20 18.19 -13.78
N LEU A 214 -9.88 17.08 -14.42
CA LEU A 214 -8.99 17.03 -15.56
C LEU A 214 -9.74 16.96 -16.90
N LEU A 215 -11.07 16.78 -16.88
CA LEU A 215 -11.87 16.73 -18.10
C LEU A 215 -12.21 18.15 -18.63
N PRO A 216 -12.27 18.35 -19.96
CA PRO A 216 -12.48 19.66 -20.59
C PRO A 216 -13.77 20.37 -20.17
N GLU A 217 -14.85 19.62 -19.99
CA GLU A 217 -16.17 20.13 -19.62
C GLU A 217 -16.28 20.62 -18.18
N SER A 218 -15.26 20.40 -17.36
CA SER A 218 -15.22 20.91 -16.01
C SER A 218 -15.37 22.44 -15.99
N GLY A 219 -15.07 23.14 -17.09
CA GLY A 219 -15.34 24.57 -17.28
C GLY A 219 -14.57 25.47 -16.29
N GLY A 220 -13.67 24.88 -15.51
CA GLY A 220 -12.87 25.51 -14.48
C GLY A 220 -11.38 25.41 -14.78
N ARG A 221 -10.57 26.01 -13.91
CA ARG A 221 -9.12 25.90 -14.01
C ARG A 221 -8.65 24.54 -13.50
N PHE A 222 -7.56 24.03 -14.08
CA PHE A 222 -6.92 22.83 -13.54
C PHE A 222 -6.42 23.10 -12.12
N PRO A 223 -6.59 22.15 -11.18
CA PRO A 223 -6.12 22.33 -9.82
C PRO A 223 -4.59 22.41 -9.78
N ASP A 224 -4.08 23.18 -8.82
CA ASP A 224 -2.65 23.29 -8.58
C ASP A 224 -2.09 21.88 -8.27
N GLY A 225 -0.96 21.56 -8.89
CA GLY A 225 -0.33 20.25 -8.82
C GLY A 225 -0.74 19.25 -9.90
N SER A 226 -1.69 19.60 -10.77
CA SER A 226 -2.07 18.73 -11.91
C SER A 226 -0.93 18.55 -12.89
N ARG A 227 -0.80 17.32 -13.42
CA ARG A 227 0.18 16.99 -14.44
C ARG A 227 -0.37 17.28 -15.83
N VAL A 228 0.42 17.95 -16.65
CA VAL A 228 0.03 18.45 -17.96
C VAL A 228 1.14 18.24 -18.99
N LEU A 229 0.75 18.09 -20.25
CA LEU A 229 1.63 18.05 -21.42
C LEU A 229 1.56 19.40 -22.13
N LEU A 230 2.72 19.94 -22.48
CA LEU A 230 2.80 21.19 -23.24
C LEU A 230 2.56 20.93 -24.73
N GLN A 231 1.76 21.77 -25.37
CA GLN A 231 1.44 21.65 -26.80
C GLN A 231 1.38 23.03 -27.48
N ASP A 232 1.62 23.06 -28.80
CA ASP A 232 1.47 24.22 -29.69
C ASP A 232 2.24 25.47 -29.27
N LEU A 233 3.38 25.31 -28.57
CA LEU A 233 4.26 26.42 -28.22
C LEU A 233 5.04 26.90 -29.44
N ALA A 234 4.58 27.98 -30.06
CA ALA A 234 5.22 28.56 -31.25
C ALA A 234 6.67 29.05 -30.98
N ALA A 235 6.92 29.61 -29.79
CA ALA A 235 8.24 30.18 -29.44
C ALA A 235 9.25 29.13 -28.92
N ARG A 236 8.76 27.97 -28.47
CA ARG A 236 9.56 26.91 -27.82
C ARG A 236 9.03 25.54 -28.24
N ALA A 237 9.17 25.22 -29.52
CA ALA A 237 8.74 23.94 -30.06
C ALA A 237 9.48 22.73 -29.42
N ASP A 238 10.67 22.98 -28.87
CA ASP A 238 11.49 22.02 -28.09
C ASP A 238 10.84 21.54 -26.79
N LEU A 239 9.78 22.24 -26.33
CA LEU A 239 9.06 21.91 -25.11
C LEU A 239 7.72 21.19 -25.38
N ASN A 240 7.28 21.13 -26.63
CA ASN A 240 6.06 20.41 -26.99
C ASN A 240 6.23 18.91 -26.73
N GLY A 241 5.24 18.30 -26.07
CA GLY A 241 5.24 16.90 -25.66
C GLY A 241 5.89 16.61 -24.30
N LYS A 242 6.55 17.60 -23.67
CA LYS A 242 7.12 17.43 -22.32
C LYS A 242 6.05 17.56 -21.24
N ALA A 243 6.19 16.75 -20.19
CA ALA A 243 5.33 16.82 -19.01
C ALA A 243 5.77 17.92 -18.06
N GLY A 244 4.80 18.54 -17.41
CA GLY A 244 5.00 19.53 -16.36
C GLY A 244 3.90 19.48 -15.33
N LYS A 245 4.12 20.19 -14.23
CA LYS A 245 3.18 20.30 -13.12
C LYS A 245 2.71 21.75 -13.00
N ILE A 246 1.39 21.94 -12.88
CA ILE A 246 0.83 23.28 -12.64
C ILE A 246 1.20 23.71 -11.22
N MET A 247 1.85 24.87 -11.08
CA MET A 247 2.23 25.42 -9.78
C MET A 247 1.28 26.50 -9.31
N ALA A 248 0.77 27.31 -10.24
CA ALA A 248 -0.16 28.40 -9.95
C ALA A 248 -0.89 28.84 -11.21
N TRP A 249 -2.08 29.42 -11.01
CA TRP A 249 -2.82 30.17 -12.02
C TRP A 249 -2.67 31.68 -11.78
N ASP A 250 -2.24 32.41 -12.80
CA ASP A 250 -2.19 33.87 -12.80
C ASP A 250 -3.49 34.45 -13.35
N PHE A 251 -4.29 35.05 -12.45
CA PHE A 251 -5.58 35.66 -12.78
C PHE A 251 -5.47 36.91 -13.65
N ALA A 252 -4.41 37.70 -13.48
CA ALA A 252 -4.24 38.95 -14.22
C ALA A 252 -3.88 38.66 -15.68
N LEU A 253 -3.06 37.63 -15.89
CA LEU A 253 -2.57 37.27 -17.22
C LEU A 253 -3.33 36.12 -17.88
N GLN A 254 -4.24 35.46 -17.15
CA GLN A 254 -5.00 34.28 -17.59
C GLN A 254 -4.06 33.18 -18.11
N ARG A 255 -3.03 32.86 -17.33
CA ARG A 255 -1.95 31.92 -17.70
C ARG A 255 -1.60 30.97 -16.56
N TYR A 256 -1.26 29.74 -16.91
CA TYR A 256 -0.70 28.78 -15.96
C TYR A 256 0.80 28.98 -15.83
N THR A 257 1.31 28.89 -14.60
CA THR A 257 2.74 28.69 -14.33
C THR A 257 2.99 27.19 -14.21
N VAL A 258 3.70 26.62 -15.19
CA VAL A 258 4.02 25.20 -15.26
C VAL A 258 5.49 24.99 -14.94
N GLU A 259 5.78 24.10 -13.99
CA GLU A 259 7.12 23.60 -13.72
C GLU A 259 7.37 22.36 -14.58
N ILE A 260 8.41 22.40 -15.41
CA ILE A 260 8.72 21.31 -16.34
C ILE A 260 9.44 20.21 -15.57
N GLU A 261 8.92 18.98 -15.65
CA GLU A 261 9.60 17.83 -15.06
C GLU A 261 10.91 17.61 -15.82
N LYS A 262 12.03 17.58 -15.09
CA LYS A 262 13.29 17.15 -15.71
C LYS A 262 13.15 15.67 -16.01
N GLU A 263 13.29 15.31 -17.29
CA GLU A 263 13.60 13.94 -17.66
C GLU A 263 14.95 13.60 -17.02
N GLU A 264 14.92 12.96 -15.86
CA GLU A 264 16.05 12.13 -15.46
C GLU A 264 16.13 11.04 -16.52
N LYS A 265 16.99 11.26 -17.52
CA LYS A 265 17.48 10.17 -18.37
C LYS A 265 17.98 9.13 -17.39
N LYS A 266 17.19 8.06 -17.18
CA LYS A 266 17.72 6.78 -16.73
C LYS A 266 18.82 6.51 -17.74
N LYS A 267 20.07 6.78 -17.34
CA LYS A 267 21.20 6.13 -17.97
C LYS A 267 20.88 4.66 -17.78
N ASP A 268 20.40 4.03 -18.84
CA ASP A 268 20.43 2.58 -18.93
C ASP A 268 21.86 2.23 -18.55
N ALA A 269 22.01 1.65 -17.35
CA ALA A 269 23.25 1.09 -16.91
C ALA A 269 23.45 -0.07 -17.88
N GLU A 270 24.14 0.24 -18.98
CA GLU A 270 24.77 -0.71 -19.86
C GLU A 270 25.48 -1.68 -18.92
N ALA A 271 24.94 -2.90 -18.85
CA ALA A 271 25.52 -3.94 -18.06
C ALA A 271 26.99 -4.03 -18.49
N PRO A 272 27.97 -4.10 -17.57
CA PRO A 272 29.34 -4.37 -17.97
C PRO A 272 29.33 -5.75 -18.62
N ALA A 273 29.30 -5.78 -19.94
CA ALA A 273 29.57 -6.97 -20.72
C ALA A 273 31.00 -7.36 -20.36
N ASN A 274 31.15 -8.38 -19.52
CA ASN A 274 32.40 -9.12 -19.44
C ASN A 274 32.59 -9.81 -20.78
N PRO A 275 33.61 -9.46 -21.59
CA PRO A 275 33.96 -10.22 -22.77
C PRO A 275 35.25 -10.97 -22.43
N ASP A 276 35.11 -12.16 -21.84
CA ASP A 276 36.25 -13.07 -21.70
C ASP A 276 35.92 -14.37 -22.43
N MET A 277 35.96 -14.29 -23.76
CA MET A 277 36.29 -15.43 -24.63
C MET A 277 36.75 -14.96 -26.01
N PHE A 278 38.08 -14.98 -26.18
CA PHE A 278 38.84 -15.46 -27.34
C PHE A 278 38.16 -15.51 -28.73
N GLY A 279 38.76 -14.81 -29.69
CA GLY A 279 38.61 -15.08 -31.11
C GLY A 279 39.36 -14.10 -31.99
N LEU A 280 40.64 -14.40 -32.25
CA LEU A 280 41.51 -13.71 -33.22
C LEU A 280 40.83 -13.57 -34.60
N GLY A 281 40.87 -12.36 -35.15
CA GLY A 281 40.54 -12.08 -36.54
C GLY A 281 40.82 -10.60 -36.85
N ASP A 282 41.99 -10.35 -37.46
CA ASP A 282 42.31 -9.10 -38.14
C ASP A 282 41.21 -8.70 -39.14
N VAL A 283 41.07 -7.39 -39.39
CA VAL A 283 40.98 -6.74 -40.72
C VAL A 283 40.18 -5.41 -40.63
N GLU A 284 40.94 -4.34 -40.82
CA GLU A 284 40.67 -3.09 -41.56
C GLU A 284 39.60 -2.08 -41.10
N ASP A 285 40.11 -0.90 -40.76
CA ASP A 285 39.72 0.45 -41.22
C ASP A 285 38.27 0.70 -41.66
N GLU A 286 37.59 1.61 -40.95
CA GLU A 286 36.79 2.66 -41.57
C GLU A 286 36.63 3.85 -40.60
N GLU A 287 37.33 4.94 -40.94
CA GLU A 287 37.09 6.29 -40.41
C GLU A 287 35.73 6.78 -40.94
N GLU A 288 34.73 6.97 -40.07
CA GLU A 288 33.55 7.77 -40.44
C GLU A 288 33.08 8.66 -39.27
N ASP A 289 33.25 9.96 -39.51
CA ASP A 289 32.37 11.08 -39.14
C ASP A 289 32.06 11.35 -37.66
N ASP A 290 33.00 12.04 -37.01
CA ASP A 290 32.73 13.00 -35.94
C ASP A 290 31.90 14.20 -36.48
N THR A 291 30.59 13.98 -36.68
CA THR A 291 29.64 15.10 -36.80
C THR A 291 29.26 15.60 -35.41
N GLU A 292 30.06 16.52 -34.90
CA GLU A 292 29.74 17.39 -33.77
C GLU A 292 28.42 18.15 -34.02
N LYS A 293 27.29 17.54 -33.65
CA LYS A 293 26.04 18.27 -33.43
C LYS A 293 26.18 19.09 -32.16
N ASN A 294 26.71 20.30 -32.30
CA ASN A 294 26.52 21.41 -31.37
C ASN A 294 25.02 21.77 -31.30
N GLN A 295 24.22 20.92 -30.64
CA GLN A 295 22.96 21.36 -30.06
C GLN A 295 23.32 22.23 -28.86
N ILE A 296 23.19 23.54 -29.06
CA ILE A 296 23.11 24.50 -27.95
C ILE A 296 21.94 24.03 -27.09
N GLU A 297 22.23 23.32 -25.98
CA GLU A 297 21.25 23.03 -24.94
C GLU A 297 20.84 24.38 -24.33
N LEU A 298 19.87 25.03 -24.97
CA LEU A 298 19.16 26.18 -24.43
C LEU A 298 18.58 25.73 -23.09
N ALA A 299 19.22 26.17 -22.00
CA ALA A 299 18.86 25.83 -20.64
C ALA A 299 17.34 25.85 -20.48
N VAL A 300 16.76 24.66 -20.27
CA VAL A 300 15.31 24.50 -20.16
C VAL A 300 14.85 25.33 -18.96
N PRO A 301 14.00 26.35 -19.15
CA PRO A 301 13.53 27.16 -18.04
C PRO A 301 12.74 26.27 -17.09
N LYS A 302 13.06 26.32 -15.79
CA LYS A 302 12.39 25.50 -14.78
C LYS A 302 10.90 25.82 -14.67
N LYS A 303 10.51 27.06 -14.95
CA LYS A 303 9.13 27.54 -14.88
C LYS A 303 8.78 28.24 -16.19
N LEU A 304 7.62 27.92 -16.73
CA LEU A 304 7.09 28.47 -17.97
C LEU A 304 5.67 28.99 -17.74
N MET A 305 5.38 30.19 -18.24
CA MET A 305 4.00 30.71 -18.25
C MET A 305 3.34 30.37 -19.58
N VAL A 306 2.22 29.66 -19.54
CA VAL A 306 1.53 29.14 -20.73
C VAL A 306 0.05 29.48 -20.73
N LEU A 307 -0.50 29.67 -21.93
CA LEU A 307 -1.93 29.90 -22.12
C LEU A 307 -2.69 28.58 -21.93
N PRO A 308 -3.97 28.60 -21.51
CA PRO A 308 -4.79 27.40 -21.35
C PRO A 308 -4.82 26.49 -22.58
N LYS A 309 -4.87 27.07 -23.79
CA LYS A 309 -4.89 26.32 -25.05
C LYS A 309 -3.62 25.51 -25.34
N ASN A 310 -2.51 25.86 -24.68
CA ASN A 310 -1.19 25.24 -24.84
C ASN A 310 -0.93 24.14 -23.79
N VAL A 311 -1.93 23.84 -22.97
CA VAL A 311 -1.85 22.87 -21.87
C VAL A 311 -2.84 21.76 -22.17
N LEU A 312 -2.32 20.57 -22.42
CA LEU A 312 -3.10 19.34 -22.50
C LEU A 312 -2.96 18.60 -21.16
N VAL A 313 -4.02 18.00 -20.65
CA VAL A 313 -3.93 17.20 -19.42
C VAL A 313 -3.18 15.90 -19.70
N ASP A 314 -2.26 15.53 -18.79
CA ASP A 314 -1.72 14.17 -18.79
C ASP A 314 -2.67 13.23 -18.02
N LEU A 315 -3.48 12.46 -18.74
CA LEU A 315 -4.36 11.45 -18.16
C LEU A 315 -3.65 10.13 -17.82
N LYS A 316 -2.33 9.99 -18.10
CA LYS A 316 -1.60 8.75 -17.81
C LYS A 316 -1.55 8.42 -16.32
N PRO A 317 -1.25 9.35 -15.39
CA PRO A 317 -1.25 9.04 -13.96
C PRO A 317 -2.63 8.63 -13.43
N PRO A 318 -3.72 9.38 -13.70
CA PRO A 318 -5.07 8.97 -13.29
C PRO A 318 -5.48 7.60 -13.85
N LYS A 319 -5.12 7.29 -15.11
CA LYS A 319 -5.34 5.96 -15.67
C LYS A 319 -4.60 4.88 -14.88
N GLY A 320 -3.32 5.10 -14.57
CA GLY A 320 -2.53 4.15 -13.79
C GLY A 320 -3.10 3.91 -12.39
N GLU A 321 -3.62 4.96 -11.75
CA GLU A 321 -4.32 4.85 -10.46
C GLU A 321 -5.61 4.04 -10.59
N LEU A 322 -6.44 4.32 -11.61
CA LEU A 322 -7.67 3.57 -11.88
C LEU A 322 -7.39 2.09 -12.20
N ASP A 323 -6.41 1.79 -13.05
CA ASP A 323 -6.02 0.41 -13.38
C ASP A 323 -5.56 -0.35 -12.13
N ARG A 324 -4.79 0.31 -11.25
CA ARG A 324 -4.35 -0.26 -9.97
C ARG A 324 -5.54 -0.50 -9.03
N LEU A 325 -6.48 0.45 -8.97
CA LEU A 325 -7.71 0.32 -8.18
C LEU A 325 -8.60 -0.83 -8.69
N VAL A 326 -8.81 -0.94 -10.01
CA VAL A 326 -9.56 -2.04 -10.64
C VAL A 326 -8.93 -3.38 -10.30
N LYS A 327 -7.59 -3.48 -10.38
CA LYS A 327 -6.87 -4.70 -10.02
C LYS A 327 -7.05 -5.05 -8.56
N ASP A 328 -6.83 -4.11 -7.65
CA ASP A 328 -6.93 -4.33 -6.21
C ASP A 328 -8.37 -4.66 -5.80
N TRP A 329 -9.37 -3.99 -6.38
CA TRP A 329 -10.79 -4.29 -6.19
C TRP A 329 -11.14 -5.71 -6.65
N ASN A 330 -10.67 -6.11 -7.84
CA ASN A 330 -10.90 -7.45 -8.37
C ASN A 330 -10.26 -8.54 -7.52
N VAL A 331 -9.08 -8.29 -6.96
CA VAL A 331 -8.45 -9.22 -6.01
C VAL A 331 -9.29 -9.29 -4.74
N TRP A 332 -9.61 -8.14 -4.13
CA TRP A 332 -10.34 -8.06 -2.87
C TRP A 332 -11.75 -8.66 -2.97
N ARG A 333 -12.54 -8.36 -4.02
CA ARG A 333 -13.92 -8.87 -4.15
C ARG A 333 -13.99 -10.38 -4.30
N LYS A 334 -12.94 -11.00 -4.86
CA LYS A 334 -12.81 -12.45 -5.01
C LYS A 334 -12.26 -13.12 -3.74
N ARG A 335 -11.77 -12.33 -2.78
CA ARG A 335 -11.31 -12.87 -1.50
C ARG A 335 -12.51 -13.46 -0.77
N PRO A 336 -12.27 -14.57 -0.07
CA PRO A 336 -13.36 -15.29 0.51
C PRO A 336 -13.80 -14.60 1.80
N ARG A 337 -15.09 -14.34 1.89
CA ARG A 337 -15.72 -13.77 3.08
C ARG A 337 -16.01 -14.90 4.04
N SER A 338 -15.62 -14.73 5.30
CA SER A 338 -16.10 -15.65 6.31
C SER A 338 -17.55 -15.27 6.64
N VAL A 339 -18.38 -16.28 6.73
CA VAL A 339 -19.76 -16.17 7.23
C VAL A 339 -19.88 -17.06 8.45
N SER A 340 -20.77 -16.70 9.39
CA SER A 340 -21.07 -17.61 10.48
C SER A 340 -21.70 -18.88 9.91
N ALA A 341 -21.55 -20.01 10.60
CA ALA A 341 -22.15 -21.26 10.11
C ALA A 341 -23.69 -21.24 10.10
N SER A 342 -24.29 -20.33 10.90
CA SER A 342 -25.73 -20.05 10.88
C SER A 342 -26.18 -19.16 9.72
N GLN A 343 -25.25 -18.47 9.05
CA GLN A 343 -25.55 -17.65 7.88
C GLN A 343 -25.44 -18.50 6.62
N ASP A 344 -26.43 -18.36 5.74
CA ASP A 344 -26.37 -18.95 4.42
C ASP A 344 -25.32 -18.22 3.58
N ALA A 345 -24.16 -18.85 3.42
CA ALA A 345 -23.04 -18.35 2.62
C ALA A 345 -23.46 -18.00 1.19
N GLU A 346 -24.41 -18.77 0.63
CA GLU A 346 -24.93 -18.58 -0.72
C GLU A 346 -25.83 -17.34 -0.76
N ALA A 347 -26.70 -17.15 0.24
CA ALA A 347 -27.54 -15.95 0.33
C ALA A 347 -26.70 -14.66 0.50
N VAL A 348 -25.66 -14.69 1.34
CA VAL A 348 -24.75 -13.53 1.51
C VAL A 348 -23.98 -13.24 0.22
N ALA A 349 -23.49 -14.28 -0.45
CA ALA A 349 -22.82 -14.15 -1.74
C ALA A 349 -23.77 -13.61 -2.83
N ALA A 350 -25.03 -14.05 -2.85
CA ALA A 350 -26.04 -13.57 -3.78
C ALA A 350 -26.43 -12.11 -3.53
N ALA A 351 -26.48 -11.67 -2.27
CA ALA A 351 -26.82 -10.29 -1.93
C ALA A 351 -25.70 -9.30 -2.24
N LEU A 352 -24.44 -9.67 -1.94
CA LEU A 352 -23.29 -8.77 -2.10
C LEU A 352 -22.57 -8.94 -3.44
N GLY A 353 -22.71 -10.08 -4.12
CA GLY A 353 -22.07 -10.37 -5.39
C GLY A 353 -22.37 -9.32 -6.47
N PRO A 354 -23.66 -9.08 -6.81
CA PRO A 354 -24.02 -8.16 -7.88
C PRO A 354 -23.55 -6.72 -7.63
N PRO A 355 -23.73 -6.10 -6.45
CA PRO A 355 -23.17 -4.77 -6.18
C PRO A 355 -21.64 -4.70 -6.37
N LEU A 356 -20.90 -5.71 -5.91
CA LEU A 356 -19.44 -5.70 -6.01
C LEU A 356 -18.94 -5.92 -7.45
N GLU A 357 -19.70 -6.66 -8.25
CA GLU A 357 -19.47 -6.81 -9.68
C GLU A 357 -19.78 -5.53 -10.45
N SER A 358 -20.92 -4.88 -10.18
CA SER A 358 -21.26 -3.59 -10.76
C SER A 358 -20.18 -2.54 -10.48
N MET A 359 -19.65 -2.50 -9.25
CA MET A 359 -18.52 -1.62 -8.93
C MET A 359 -17.29 -1.90 -9.79
N ALA A 360 -16.96 -3.18 -9.99
CA ALA A 360 -15.82 -3.57 -10.81
C ALA A 360 -16.00 -3.11 -12.26
N ASN A 361 -17.22 -3.24 -12.79
CA ASN A 361 -17.57 -2.82 -14.14
C ASN A 361 -17.47 -1.30 -14.27
N PHE A 362 -18.04 -0.51 -13.35
CA PHE A 362 -17.96 0.95 -13.39
C PHE A 362 -16.51 1.47 -13.35
N LEU A 363 -15.66 0.88 -12.49
CA LEU A 363 -14.25 1.26 -12.43
C LEU A 363 -13.50 0.86 -13.71
N GLN A 364 -13.83 -0.29 -14.29
CA GLN A 364 -13.24 -0.75 -15.54
C GLN A 364 -13.66 0.12 -16.72
N ASP A 365 -14.94 0.48 -16.81
CA ASP A 365 -15.49 1.37 -17.83
C ASP A 365 -14.83 2.75 -17.75
N ALA A 366 -14.65 3.29 -16.54
CA ALA A 366 -13.93 4.54 -16.33
C ALA A 366 -12.46 4.44 -16.79
N ALA A 367 -11.75 3.37 -16.42
CA ALA A 367 -10.36 3.15 -16.85
C ALA A 367 -10.23 3.00 -18.37
N GLN A 368 -11.19 2.31 -19.00
CA GLN A 368 -11.25 2.16 -20.46
C GLN A 368 -11.55 3.49 -21.15
N ALA A 369 -12.51 4.26 -20.66
CA ALA A 369 -12.83 5.59 -21.18
C ALA A 369 -11.58 6.48 -21.16
N VAL A 370 -10.92 6.63 -20.00
CA VAL A 370 -9.67 7.39 -19.88
C VAL A 370 -8.58 6.85 -20.82
N GLY A 371 -8.49 5.53 -20.97
CA GLY A 371 -7.59 4.88 -21.92
C GLY A 371 -7.85 5.26 -23.38
N THR A 372 -9.11 5.33 -23.78
CA THR A 372 -9.53 5.73 -25.12
C THR A 372 -9.20 7.19 -25.37
N GLY A 373 -9.48 8.09 -24.41
CA GLY A 373 -9.13 9.51 -24.52
C GLY A 373 -7.63 9.75 -24.67
N LEU A 374 -6.81 8.98 -23.94
CA LEU A 374 -5.36 9.02 -24.10
C LEU A 374 -4.89 8.61 -25.50
N ALA A 375 -5.55 7.64 -26.13
CA ALA A 375 -5.18 7.14 -27.45
C ALA A 375 -5.62 8.08 -28.59
N THR A 376 -6.72 8.80 -28.38
CA THR A 376 -7.37 9.66 -29.40
C THR A 376 -6.97 11.13 -29.28
N GLY A 377 -6.27 11.51 -28.20
CA GLY A 377 -5.78 12.87 -28.01
C GLY A 377 -6.89 13.85 -27.61
N ARG A 378 -6.73 15.13 -27.93
CA ARG A 378 -7.60 16.21 -27.43
C ARG A 378 -9.08 16.01 -27.76
N ASP A 379 -9.40 15.75 -29.03
CA ASP A 379 -10.78 15.58 -29.51
C ASP A 379 -11.42 14.32 -28.90
N GLY A 380 -10.58 13.33 -28.61
CA GLY A 380 -10.97 12.12 -27.92
C GLY A 380 -11.42 12.31 -26.49
N VAL A 381 -10.70 13.14 -25.74
CA VAL A 381 -11.00 13.43 -24.32
C VAL A 381 -12.38 14.10 -24.17
N GLU A 382 -12.79 14.92 -25.13
CA GLU A 382 -14.13 15.54 -25.12
C GLU A 382 -15.23 14.48 -25.34
N LEU A 383 -15.02 13.53 -26.26
CA LEU A 383 -16.01 12.49 -26.57
C LEU A 383 -16.22 11.49 -25.41
N ILE A 384 -15.19 11.21 -24.62
CA ILE A 384 -15.27 10.23 -23.51
C ILE A 384 -15.70 10.87 -22.18
N ALA A 385 -15.81 12.20 -22.10
CA ALA A 385 -15.94 12.91 -20.83
C ALA A 385 -17.23 12.51 -20.08
N ASP A 386 -18.34 12.44 -20.81
CA ASP A 386 -19.64 12.05 -20.27
C ASP A 386 -19.66 10.59 -19.81
N GLU A 387 -19.14 9.66 -20.63
CA GLU A 387 -19.08 8.24 -20.30
C GLU A 387 -18.23 8.01 -19.05
N CYS A 388 -17.05 8.63 -18.99
CA CYS A 388 -16.15 8.54 -17.84
C CYS A 388 -16.80 9.12 -16.57
N ARG A 389 -17.46 10.28 -16.67
CA ARG A 389 -18.15 10.91 -15.54
C ARG A 389 -19.31 10.05 -15.05
N GLN A 390 -20.10 9.49 -15.97
CA GLN A 390 -21.23 8.63 -15.62
C GLN A 390 -20.76 7.35 -14.91
N ALA A 391 -19.69 6.72 -15.41
CA ALA A 391 -19.09 5.54 -14.80
C ALA A 391 -18.56 5.85 -13.39
N LEU A 392 -17.78 6.92 -13.22
CA LEU A 392 -17.22 7.31 -11.92
C LEU A 392 -18.31 7.75 -10.92
N SER A 393 -19.32 8.50 -11.36
CA SER A 393 -20.45 8.89 -10.51
C SER A 393 -21.27 7.66 -10.07
N SER A 394 -21.46 6.68 -10.96
CA SER A 394 -22.10 5.42 -10.63
C SER A 394 -21.28 4.61 -9.61
N ALA A 395 -19.95 4.56 -9.77
CA ALA A 395 -19.04 3.98 -8.81
C ALA A 395 -19.11 4.70 -7.44
N ARG A 396 -19.05 6.03 -7.40
CA ARG A 396 -19.17 6.82 -6.16
C ARG A 396 -20.49 6.58 -5.46
N ASN A 397 -21.61 6.67 -6.18
CA ASN A 397 -22.94 6.48 -5.60
C ASN A 397 -23.08 5.08 -4.97
N LEU A 398 -22.57 4.06 -5.66
CA LEU A 398 -22.56 2.71 -5.14
C LEU A 398 -21.62 2.55 -3.95
N ALA A 399 -20.45 3.21 -3.97
CA ALA A 399 -19.47 3.18 -2.90
C ALA A 399 -20.02 3.84 -1.64
N ALA A 400 -20.61 5.03 -1.76
CA ALA A 400 -21.27 5.74 -0.69
C ALA A 400 -22.40 4.89 -0.08
N LYS A 401 -23.24 4.26 -0.93
CA LYS A 401 -24.29 3.34 -0.47
C LYS A 401 -23.74 2.14 0.31
N LEU A 402 -22.62 1.56 -0.13
CA LEU A 402 -21.97 0.44 0.56
C LEU A 402 -21.28 0.86 1.86
N LEU A 403 -20.83 2.12 1.96
CA LEU A 403 -20.29 2.71 3.19
C LEU A 403 -21.38 3.20 4.16
N GLY A 404 -22.63 3.32 3.69
CA GLY A 404 -23.71 3.95 4.46
C GLY A 404 -23.61 5.48 4.52
N GLU A 405 -22.83 6.08 3.62
CA GLU A 405 -22.65 7.52 3.49
C GLU A 405 -23.62 8.08 2.43
N GLU A 406 -24.05 9.33 2.58
CA GLU A 406 -24.84 10.00 1.55
C GLU A 406 -23.96 10.35 0.34
N PRO A 407 -24.40 10.09 -0.90
CA PRO A 407 -23.60 10.42 -2.07
C PRO A 407 -23.45 11.94 -2.22
N GLN A 408 -22.29 12.47 -1.81
CA GLN A 408 -21.97 13.88 -2.01
C GLN A 408 -21.42 14.11 -3.42
N GLU A 409 -22.03 15.01 -4.18
CA GLU A 409 -21.48 15.42 -5.47
C GLU A 409 -20.09 16.04 -5.27
N PRO A 410 -19.14 15.80 -6.18
CA PRO A 410 -17.83 16.41 -6.11
C PRO A 410 -17.96 17.95 -6.11
N PRO A 411 -17.11 18.68 -5.37
CA PRO A 411 -17.11 20.13 -5.42
C PRO A 411 -16.95 20.62 -6.86
N LYS A 412 -17.53 21.77 -7.18
CA LYS A 412 -17.30 22.36 -8.50
C LYS A 412 -15.81 22.71 -8.65
N PRO A 413 -15.21 22.51 -9.84
CA PRO A 413 -13.85 22.95 -10.09
C PRO A 413 -13.73 24.45 -9.87
N PRO A 414 -12.54 24.96 -9.51
CA PRO A 414 -12.39 26.38 -9.25
C PRO A 414 -12.67 27.18 -10.53
N PRO A 415 -13.46 28.27 -10.44
CA PRO A 415 -13.80 29.08 -11.61
C PRO A 415 -12.56 29.78 -12.20
N LEU A 416 -12.56 29.99 -13.53
CA LEU A 416 -11.47 30.69 -14.23
C LEU A 416 -11.34 32.18 -13.81
N ASN A 417 -12.47 32.79 -13.44
CA ASN A 417 -12.64 34.23 -13.30
C ASN A 417 -12.56 34.76 -11.86
N GLU A 418 -12.56 33.89 -10.85
CA GLU A 418 -12.54 34.33 -9.44
C GLU A 418 -11.20 33.98 -8.80
N PRO A 419 -10.54 34.95 -8.13
CA PRO A 419 -9.30 34.67 -7.42
C PRO A 419 -9.51 33.50 -6.45
N ALA A 420 -8.48 32.65 -6.31
CA ALA A 420 -8.50 31.60 -5.30
C ALA A 420 -8.95 32.23 -3.98
N PRO A 421 -9.97 31.69 -3.29
CA PRO A 421 -10.37 32.26 -2.01
C PRO A 421 -9.11 32.37 -1.18
N ALA A 422 -8.84 33.57 -0.66
CA ALA A 422 -7.70 33.77 0.22
C ALA A 422 -7.75 32.62 1.24
N LEU A 423 -6.63 31.93 1.45
CA LEU A 423 -6.48 31.03 2.58
C LEU A 423 -6.67 31.91 3.80
N VAL A 424 -7.92 32.10 4.21
CA VAL A 424 -8.25 32.64 5.50
C VAL A 424 -7.62 31.59 6.42
N PRO A 425 -6.54 31.91 7.16
CA PRO A 425 -6.07 30.99 8.17
C PRO A 425 -7.30 30.63 8.96
N PHE A 426 -7.63 29.34 9.05
CA PHE A 426 -8.86 28.84 9.63
C PHE A 426 -9.02 29.41 11.05
N GLN A 427 -9.60 30.60 11.14
CA GLN A 427 -10.12 31.21 12.34
C GLN A 427 -11.52 30.62 12.47
N GLY A 428 -11.59 29.29 12.55
CA GLY A 428 -12.77 28.66 13.07
C GLY A 428 -12.92 29.20 14.49
N GLU A 429 -13.96 29.99 14.73
CA GLU A 429 -14.35 30.43 16.08
C GLU A 429 -14.36 29.24 17.04
N THR A 430 -14.61 28.04 16.54
CA THR A 430 -14.54 26.75 17.25
C THR A 430 -13.15 26.38 17.78
N VAL A 431 -12.06 26.59 17.03
CA VAL A 431 -10.70 26.28 17.50
C VAL A 431 -10.20 27.34 18.48
N SER A 432 -10.55 28.60 18.22
CA SER A 432 -10.21 29.70 19.13
C SER A 432 -11.02 29.65 20.42
N GLN A 433 -12.29 29.21 20.38
CA GLN A 433 -13.11 28.92 21.57
C GLN A 433 -12.58 27.70 22.31
N ALA A 434 -12.27 26.60 21.62
CA ALA A 434 -11.73 25.39 22.26
C ALA A 434 -10.37 25.67 22.95
N LEU A 435 -9.51 26.51 22.37
CA LEU A 435 -8.26 26.95 23.01
C LEU A 435 -8.51 27.87 24.21
N LYS A 436 -9.55 28.69 24.16
CA LYS A 436 -9.94 29.59 25.26
C LYS A 436 -10.54 28.80 26.42
N GLU A 437 -11.43 27.85 26.14
CA GLU A 437 -11.98 26.92 27.13
C GLU A 437 -10.89 26.03 27.74
N ALA A 438 -9.96 25.51 26.93
CA ALA A 438 -8.83 24.74 27.45
C ALA A 438 -7.91 25.58 28.34
N ALA A 439 -7.70 26.86 28.02
CA ALA A 439 -6.91 27.78 28.84
C ALA A 439 -7.62 28.12 30.17
N GLU A 440 -8.93 28.30 30.17
CA GLU A 440 -9.73 28.54 31.38
C GLU A 440 -9.74 27.30 32.30
N VAL A 441 -9.88 26.10 31.74
CA VAL A 441 -9.81 24.84 32.51
C VAL A 441 -8.42 24.62 33.12
N ALA A 442 -7.36 24.98 32.39
CA ALA A 442 -5.99 24.91 32.90
C ALA A 442 -5.73 25.93 34.03
N GLN A 443 -6.24 27.16 33.91
CA GLN A 443 -6.14 28.16 34.98
C GLN A 443 -6.92 27.75 36.23
N ALA A 444 -8.16 27.25 36.08
CA ALA A 444 -8.95 26.76 37.20
C ALA A 444 -8.26 25.58 37.92
N SER A 445 -7.59 24.70 37.18
CA SER A 445 -6.81 23.59 37.77
C SER A 445 -5.56 24.05 38.52
N ILE A 446 -4.99 25.21 38.17
CA ILE A 446 -3.84 25.81 38.88
C ILE A 446 -4.31 26.51 40.16
N GLU A 447 -5.49 27.12 40.15
CA GLU A 447 -6.08 27.77 41.33
C GLU A 447 -6.60 26.76 42.37
N LEU A 448 -7.10 25.60 41.93
CA LEU A 448 -7.49 24.50 42.83
C LEU A 448 -6.30 23.74 43.45
N ASN A 449 -5.09 23.90 42.91
CA ASN A 449 -3.86 23.28 43.42
C ASN A 449 -2.99 24.26 44.24
N LYS A 450 -3.49 25.46 44.53
CA LYS A 450 -2.94 26.37 45.54
C LYS A 450 -3.83 26.36 46.77
#